data_AF-A0AAD1S6I1-F1
#
_entry.id   AF-A0AAD1S6I1-F1
#
_cell.length_a   1.000
_cell.length_b   1.000
_cell.length_c   1.000
_cell.angle_alpha   90.00
_cell.angle_beta   90.00
_cell.angle_gamma   90.00
#
_symmetry.space_group_name_H-M   'P 1'
#
loop_
_entity.id
_entity.type
_entity.pdbx_description
1 polymer ?
#
loop_
_entity_poly.entity_id
_entity_poly.type
_entity_poly.pdbx_seq_one_letter_code
_entity_poly.pdbx_strand_id
1 'polypeptide(L)'
;MAEGVDENIPVFELTDTNTKVIHVGSFGNLWRERLTSHDVSLAEEPTQNLATDAELAADLGCTEETAAELKLLCSVDALKCGENEDLDSQNIPEDSNLVTLGIRRKVVERRKAMVIDHACRQETLRYEMEYHALGKRPQDSSNMIEEGELLLTLNIMYPVIFQKHKDYKPYATMLVLGSQKLTELRDAIKCVSDLQIGGEFSRNPDLAPENICKDLFKSAFFYFEGIFYNDMRYPECKDLSRNTIDWAESRDRGYGKFQSAKMEDYTFNDLRIKIGFPYLYCHQGDCEHIVTITDIRWEVCEGKAQCLLT
;
A
#
# COMPACT_ATOMS: atom_id res chain seq x y z
N MET A 1 4.35 27.88 28.07
CA MET A 1 5.44 27.10 27.46
C MET A 1 4.84 26.47 26.22
N ALA A 2 5.28 26.88 25.03
CA ALA A 2 4.71 26.40 23.78
C ALA A 2 5.22 24.97 23.56
N GLU A 3 4.33 23.98 23.68
CA GLU A 3 4.59 22.62 23.23
C GLU A 3 4.81 22.66 21.72
N GLY A 4 6.03 22.28 21.29
CA GLY A 4 6.36 22.17 19.88
C GLY A 4 5.58 21.02 19.28
N VAL A 5 4.54 21.33 18.52
CA VAL A 5 3.80 20.34 17.73
C VAL A 5 4.76 19.78 16.68
N ASP A 6 5.05 18.48 16.77
CA ASP A 6 5.96 17.81 15.84
C ASP A 6 5.41 17.87 14.40
N GLU A 7 6.17 18.50 13.51
CA GLU A 7 5.77 18.71 12.12
C GLU A 7 5.62 17.38 11.35
N ASN A 8 6.19 16.27 11.81
CA ASN A 8 6.10 14.99 11.12
C ASN A 8 4.91 14.14 11.56
N ILE A 9 4.11 14.60 12.53
CA ILE A 9 2.86 13.95 12.91
C ILE A 9 1.74 14.45 11.98
N PRO A 10 1.07 13.55 11.23
CA PRO A 10 -0.09 13.92 10.44
C PRO A 10 -1.26 14.24 11.38
N VAL A 11 -1.82 15.43 11.23
CA VAL A 11 -3.11 15.78 11.83
C VAL A 11 -4.16 15.42 10.80
N PHE A 12 -5.26 14.78 11.21
CA PHE A 12 -6.35 14.41 10.30
C PHE A 12 -6.87 15.68 9.59
N GLU A 13 -6.56 15.85 8.31
CA GLU A 13 -7.01 16.98 7.51
C GLU A 13 -8.43 16.71 6.98
N LEU A 14 -9.24 17.75 6.88
CA LEU A 14 -10.53 17.70 6.18
C LEU A 14 -10.30 17.34 4.71
N THR A 15 -11.29 16.66 4.11
CA THR A 15 -11.32 16.32 2.68
C THR A 15 -10.99 17.56 1.84
N ASP A 16 -10.08 17.40 0.86
CA ASP A 16 -9.58 18.41 -0.09
C ASP A 16 -8.35 19.25 0.33
N THR A 17 -7.78 19.00 1.50
CA THR A 17 -6.45 19.50 1.87
C THR A 17 -5.48 18.33 2.01
N ASN A 18 -4.70 18.05 0.97
CA ASN A 18 -3.51 17.18 1.04
C ASN A 18 -2.30 18.09 1.16
N THR A 19 -2.18 18.85 2.27
CA THR A 19 -1.25 20.00 2.27
C THR A 19 0.06 19.73 3.00
N LYS A 20 0.04 18.96 4.09
CA LYS A 20 1.24 18.79 4.92
C LYS A 20 2.17 17.72 4.37
N VAL A 21 3.41 18.13 4.09
CA VAL A 21 4.50 17.23 3.73
C VAL A 21 5.01 16.54 4.99
N ILE A 22 5.05 15.21 4.96
CA ILE A 22 5.65 14.37 6.01
C ILE A 22 6.87 13.64 5.47
N HIS A 23 7.87 13.42 6.32
CA HIS A 23 8.99 12.54 6.01
C HIS A 23 8.68 11.13 6.52
N VAL A 24 8.67 10.14 5.62
CA VAL A 24 8.18 8.78 5.91
C VAL A 24 8.99 8.12 7.02
N GLY A 25 10.33 8.17 6.96
CA GLY A 25 11.19 7.57 7.97
C GLY A 25 11.06 8.24 9.33
N SER A 26 10.84 9.56 9.37
CA SER A 26 10.62 10.29 10.63
C SER A 26 9.27 9.93 11.24
N PHE A 27 8.22 9.83 10.41
CA PHE A 27 6.92 9.31 10.84
C PHE A 27 7.09 7.92 11.48
N GLY A 28 7.88 7.06 10.85
CA GLY A 28 8.21 5.75 11.40
C GLY A 28 8.87 5.82 12.77
N ASN A 29 9.94 6.60 12.90
CA ASN A 29 10.66 6.72 14.16
C ASN A 29 9.80 7.28 15.30
N LEU A 30 8.90 8.22 15.01
CA LEU A 30 8.02 8.82 16.00
C LEU A 30 6.97 7.85 16.56
N TRP A 31 6.51 6.89 15.75
CA TRP A 31 5.69 5.79 16.22
C TRP A 31 6.51 4.81 17.06
N ARG A 32 7.72 4.47 16.60
CA ARG A 32 8.69 3.64 17.33
C ARG A 32 9.05 4.18 18.72
N GLU A 33 9.07 5.50 18.89
CA GLU A 33 9.33 6.16 20.17
C GLU A 33 8.12 6.17 21.12
N ARG A 34 6.89 6.10 20.59
CA ARG A 34 5.64 6.18 21.36
C ARG A 34 5.06 4.82 21.70
N LEU A 35 5.24 3.85 20.81
CA LEU A 35 4.83 2.47 21.00
C LEU A 35 5.90 1.74 21.80
N THR A 36 5.47 0.94 22.76
CA THR A 36 6.36 0.11 23.54
C THR A 36 6.44 -1.30 22.92
N SER A 37 7.36 -2.14 23.39
CA SER A 37 7.51 -3.52 22.88
C SER A 37 6.22 -4.36 23.02
N HIS A 38 5.35 -4.05 23.98
CA HIS A 38 4.06 -4.75 24.14
C HIS A 38 3.01 -4.31 23.11
N ASP A 39 3.11 -3.10 22.57
CA ASP A 39 2.20 -2.59 21.53
C ASP A 39 2.55 -3.13 20.13
N VAL A 40 3.80 -3.61 19.97
CA VAL A 40 4.41 -3.92 18.67
C VAL A 40 4.58 -5.42 18.45
N SER A 41 4.82 -6.20 19.50
CA SER A 41 4.97 -7.65 19.39
C SER A 41 3.65 -8.37 19.66
N LEU A 42 3.27 -9.25 18.74
CA LEU A 42 2.14 -10.18 18.91
C LEU A 42 2.61 -11.57 19.39
N ALA A 43 3.86 -11.68 19.85
CA ALA A 43 4.28 -12.86 20.57
C ALA A 43 3.33 -13.07 21.75
N GLU A 44 2.75 -14.27 21.86
CA GLU A 44 1.95 -14.63 23.04
C GLU A 44 2.86 -14.51 24.26
N GLU A 45 2.75 -13.38 24.96
CA GLU A 45 3.24 -13.27 26.32
C GLU A 45 2.61 -14.44 27.10
N PRO A 46 3.41 -15.23 27.84
CA PRO A 46 2.86 -16.27 28.68
C PRO A 46 1.76 -15.66 29.54
N THR A 47 0.70 -16.43 29.77
CA THR A 47 -0.60 -16.09 30.39
C THR A 47 -0.54 -15.39 31.77
N GLN A 48 0.66 -15.03 32.23
CA GLN A 48 1.01 -14.33 33.45
C GLN A 48 1.04 -12.79 33.29
N ASN A 49 1.04 -12.26 32.06
CA ASN A 49 1.07 -10.81 31.78
C ASN A 49 -0.26 -10.24 31.23
N LEU A 50 -1.42 -10.79 31.65
CA LEU A 50 -2.66 -10.03 31.49
C LEU A 50 -2.58 -8.78 32.36
N ALA A 51 -2.78 -7.61 31.76
CA ALA A 51 -2.90 -6.34 32.47
C ALA A 51 -3.73 -6.54 33.73
N THR A 52 -3.15 -6.14 34.86
CA THR A 52 -3.84 -6.18 36.14
C THR A 52 -5.10 -5.33 36.06
N ASP A 53 -6.12 -5.65 36.85
CA ASP A 53 -7.39 -4.90 36.79
C ASP A 53 -7.18 -3.40 37.12
N ALA A 54 -6.09 -3.07 37.83
CA ALA A 54 -5.64 -1.71 38.10
C ALA A 54 -5.04 -1.00 36.87
N GLU A 55 -4.24 -1.69 36.06
CA GLU A 55 -3.70 -1.15 34.79
C GLU A 55 -4.82 -0.92 33.79
N LEU A 56 -5.72 -1.91 33.65
CA LEU A 56 -6.89 -1.80 32.78
C LEU A 56 -7.84 -0.66 33.21
N ALA A 57 -8.04 -0.49 34.51
CA ALA A 57 -8.84 0.61 35.06
C ALA A 57 -8.20 1.98 34.78
N ALA A 58 -6.87 2.08 34.87
CA ALA A 58 -6.14 3.30 34.56
C ALA A 58 -6.26 3.68 33.08
N ASP A 59 -6.11 2.71 32.17
CA ASP A 59 -6.20 2.93 30.72
C ASP A 59 -7.62 3.31 30.28
N LEU A 60 -8.64 2.64 30.82
CA LEU A 60 -10.04 2.93 30.53
C LEU A 60 -10.57 4.17 31.28
N GLY A 61 -9.78 4.71 32.22
CA GLY A 61 -10.20 5.82 33.10
C GLY A 61 -11.43 5.48 33.96
N CYS A 62 -11.56 4.22 34.39
CA CYS A 62 -12.68 3.72 35.20
C CYS A 62 -12.21 3.19 36.58
N THR A 63 -13.14 2.70 37.40
CA THR A 63 -12.79 2.07 38.69
C THR A 63 -12.32 0.64 38.48
N GLU A 64 -11.48 0.12 39.38
CA GLU A 64 -11.03 -1.28 39.36
C GLU A 64 -12.19 -2.27 39.34
N GLU A 65 -13.28 -1.96 40.06
CA GLU A 65 -14.51 -2.75 40.04
C GLU A 65 -15.15 -2.81 38.65
N THR A 66 -15.24 -1.69 37.95
CA THR A 66 -15.78 -1.62 36.58
C THR A 66 -14.85 -2.32 35.58
N ALA A 67 -13.53 -2.19 35.75
CA ALA A 67 -12.56 -2.89 34.89
C ALA A 67 -12.66 -4.42 35.06
N ALA A 68 -12.80 -4.91 36.30
CA ALA A 68 -13.01 -6.33 36.58
C ALA A 68 -14.33 -6.85 35.99
N GLU A 69 -15.41 -6.07 36.09
CA GLU A 69 -16.71 -6.40 35.47
C GLU A 69 -16.59 -6.47 33.94
N LEU A 70 -15.95 -5.48 33.31
CA LEU A 70 -15.72 -5.45 31.88
C LEU A 70 -14.85 -6.63 31.41
N LYS A 71 -13.79 -6.97 32.15
CA LYS A 71 -12.92 -8.12 31.86
C LYS A 71 -13.69 -9.44 31.90
N LEU A 72 -14.63 -9.57 32.84
CA LEU A 72 -15.51 -10.73 32.95
C LEU A 72 -16.50 -10.79 31.78
N LEU A 73 -17.21 -9.69 31.51
CA LEU A 73 -18.26 -9.59 30.48
C LEU A 73 -17.72 -9.67 29.05
N CYS A 74 -16.52 -9.14 28.81
CA CYS A 74 -15.87 -9.11 27.49
C CYS A 74 -14.84 -10.23 27.33
N SER A 75 -14.81 -11.23 28.22
CA SER A 75 -13.93 -12.39 28.09
C SER A 75 -14.28 -13.20 26.84
N VAL A 76 -13.28 -13.89 26.27
CA VAL A 76 -13.47 -14.78 25.11
C VAL A 76 -14.54 -15.84 25.41
N ASP A 77 -14.63 -16.31 26.65
CA ASP A 77 -15.62 -17.30 27.05
C ASP A 77 -17.02 -16.70 27.24
N ALA A 78 -17.16 -15.44 27.68
CA ALA A 78 -18.44 -14.74 27.68
C ALA A 78 -18.92 -14.37 26.27
N LEU A 79 -18.00 -14.20 25.31
CA LEU A 79 -18.30 -13.96 23.89
C LEU A 79 -18.73 -15.22 23.14
N LYS A 80 -18.38 -16.42 23.63
CA LYS A 80 -18.82 -17.69 23.04
C LYS A 80 -20.30 -17.93 23.35
N CYS A 81 -21.14 -17.81 22.33
CA CYS A 81 -22.52 -18.28 22.39
C CYS A 81 -22.55 -19.82 22.29
N GLY A 82 -22.28 -20.52 23.40
CA GLY A 82 -22.45 -21.98 23.53
C GLY A 82 -21.15 -22.77 23.65
N GLU A 83 -21.16 -23.78 24.53
CA GLU A 83 -20.07 -24.74 24.68
C GLU A 83 -20.12 -25.75 23.53
N ASN A 84 -19.26 -25.60 22.52
CA ASN A 84 -19.00 -26.55 21.43
C ASN A 84 -19.94 -26.54 20.21
N GLU A 85 -20.55 -25.42 19.86
CA GLU A 85 -21.06 -25.26 18.49
C GLU A 85 -19.98 -24.62 17.63
N ASP A 86 -19.38 -25.40 16.72
CA ASP A 86 -18.84 -24.86 15.48
C ASP A 86 -20.03 -24.21 14.75
N LEU A 87 -20.36 -22.98 15.14
CA LEU A 87 -21.39 -22.18 14.52
C LEU A 87 -20.93 -21.90 13.10
N ASP A 88 -21.31 -22.79 12.18
CA ASP A 88 -21.15 -22.53 10.76
C ASP A 88 -21.78 -21.17 10.48
N SER A 89 -20.92 -20.18 10.22
CA SER A 89 -21.33 -18.81 9.92
C SER A 89 -22.29 -18.75 8.72
N GLN A 90 -22.45 -19.83 7.95
CA GLN A 90 -23.40 -19.92 6.84
C GLN A 90 -24.77 -20.49 7.24
N ASN A 91 -24.93 -21.02 8.44
CA ASN A 91 -26.19 -21.54 8.93
C ASN A 91 -27.05 -20.40 9.50
N ILE A 92 -28.17 -20.10 8.83
CA ILE A 92 -29.08 -19.04 9.22
C ILE A 92 -30.31 -19.70 9.86
N PRO A 93 -30.60 -19.45 11.14
CA PRO A 93 -31.76 -20.01 11.81
C PRO A 93 -33.05 -19.78 11.02
N GLU A 94 -33.87 -20.81 10.90
CA GLU A 94 -35.11 -20.77 10.11
C GLU A 94 -36.12 -19.76 10.68
N ASP A 95 -36.13 -19.60 12.01
CA ASP A 95 -37.16 -18.91 12.80
C ASP A 95 -36.91 -17.40 13.01
N SER A 96 -35.93 -16.81 12.31
CA SER A 96 -35.57 -15.41 12.52
C SER A 96 -36.51 -14.43 11.79
N ASN A 97 -37.17 -13.56 12.56
CA ASN A 97 -37.92 -12.40 12.05
C ASN A 97 -37.01 -11.18 11.68
N LEU A 98 -35.69 -11.30 11.80
CA LEU A 98 -34.76 -10.21 11.50
C LEU A 98 -34.57 -10.03 10.00
N VAL A 99 -34.85 -8.80 9.52
CA VAL A 99 -34.70 -8.40 8.10
C VAL A 99 -33.26 -8.62 7.60
N THR A 100 -32.26 -8.39 8.45
CA THR A 100 -30.84 -8.58 8.13
C THR A 100 -30.49 -10.04 7.83
N LEU A 101 -31.04 -11.00 8.59
CA LEU A 101 -30.88 -12.43 8.33
C LEU A 101 -31.63 -12.87 7.07
N GLY A 102 -32.78 -12.25 6.77
CA GLY A 102 -33.47 -12.43 5.49
C GLY A 102 -32.65 -11.95 4.28
N ILE A 103 -31.97 -10.80 4.39
CA ILE A 103 -31.05 -10.30 3.35
C ILE A 103 -29.85 -11.24 3.20
N ARG A 104 -29.25 -11.67 4.32
CA ARG A 104 -28.12 -12.62 4.33
C ARG A 104 -28.51 -13.95 3.66
N ARG A 105 -29.70 -14.48 3.96
CA ARG A 105 -30.23 -15.72 3.34
C ARG A 105 -30.31 -15.60 1.82
N LYS A 106 -30.87 -14.49 1.32
CA LYS A 106 -30.91 -14.19 -0.13
C LYS A 106 -29.52 -14.11 -0.76
N VAL A 107 -28.51 -13.55 -0.06
CA VAL A 107 -27.13 -13.47 -0.56
C VAL A 107 -26.47 -14.85 -0.60
N VAL A 108 -26.66 -15.66 0.45
CA VAL A 108 -26.12 -17.03 0.53
C VAL A 108 -26.75 -17.92 -0.54
N GLU A 109 -28.07 -17.87 -0.72
CA GLU A 109 -28.78 -18.60 -1.77
C GLU A 109 -28.35 -18.16 -3.17
N ARG A 110 -28.18 -16.85 -3.41
CA ARG A 110 -27.62 -16.32 -4.66
C ARG A 110 -26.22 -16.85 -4.92
N ARG A 111 -25.32 -16.87 -3.93
CA ARG A 111 -23.96 -17.43 -4.08
C ARG A 111 -23.99 -18.92 -4.41
N LYS A 112 -24.86 -19.70 -3.77
CA LYS A 112 -25.02 -21.14 -4.04
C LYS A 112 -25.60 -21.42 -5.44
N ALA A 113 -26.50 -20.57 -5.92
CA ALA A 113 -27.12 -20.69 -7.25
C ALA A 113 -26.26 -20.10 -8.37
N MET A 114 -25.28 -19.26 -8.03
CA MET A 114 -24.37 -18.66 -8.99
C MET A 114 -23.29 -19.66 -9.35
N VAL A 115 -23.40 -20.26 -10.54
CA VAL A 115 -22.23 -20.85 -11.20
C VAL A 115 -21.36 -19.68 -11.62
N ILE A 116 -20.27 -19.44 -10.89
CA ILE A 116 -19.27 -18.45 -11.28
C ILE A 116 -18.58 -19.03 -12.51
N ASP A 117 -19.05 -18.61 -13.69
CA ASP A 117 -18.34 -18.87 -14.94
C ASP A 117 -17.08 -18.00 -14.95
N HIS A 118 -15.98 -18.56 -14.46
CA HIS A 118 -14.64 -17.95 -14.55
C HIS A 118 -14.15 -17.76 -16.01
N ALA A 119 -15.01 -17.94 -17.02
CA ALA A 119 -14.70 -17.64 -18.41
C ALA A 119 -14.60 -16.14 -18.73
N CYS A 120 -14.99 -15.24 -17.82
CA CYS A 120 -14.61 -13.83 -17.98
C CYS A 120 -13.14 -13.66 -17.58
N ARG A 121 -12.24 -14.08 -18.49
CA ARG A 121 -10.78 -13.88 -18.37
C ARG A 121 -10.43 -12.42 -18.06
N GLN A 122 -11.27 -11.48 -18.47
CA GLN A 122 -11.14 -10.05 -18.14
C GLN A 122 -11.38 -9.73 -16.67
N GLU A 123 -12.34 -10.38 -15.99
CA GLU A 123 -12.57 -10.17 -14.55
C GLU A 123 -11.50 -10.85 -13.70
N THR A 124 -11.08 -12.06 -14.07
CA THR A 124 -9.95 -12.72 -13.42
C THR A 124 -8.66 -11.93 -13.62
N LEU A 125 -8.36 -11.48 -14.85
CA LEU A 125 -7.23 -10.60 -15.14
C LEU A 125 -7.34 -9.29 -14.34
N ARG A 126 -8.53 -8.70 -14.27
CA ARG A 126 -8.77 -7.46 -13.52
C ARG A 126 -8.50 -7.67 -12.03
N TYR A 127 -8.97 -8.77 -11.43
CA TYR A 127 -8.72 -9.08 -10.03
C TYR A 127 -7.25 -9.42 -9.75
N GLU A 128 -6.62 -10.18 -10.65
CA GLU A 128 -5.19 -10.50 -10.60
C GLU A 128 -4.32 -9.25 -10.77
N MET A 129 -4.74 -8.29 -11.59
CA MET A 129 -4.09 -6.98 -11.77
C MET A 129 -4.33 -6.04 -10.60
N GLU A 130 -5.53 -6.05 -10.02
CA GLU A 130 -5.90 -5.25 -8.84
C GLU A 130 -5.16 -5.71 -7.58
N TYR A 131 -4.87 -7.00 -7.47
CA TYR A 131 -4.08 -7.60 -6.39
C TYR A 131 -2.78 -8.20 -6.93
N HIS A 132 -2.00 -7.39 -7.66
CA HIS A 132 -0.58 -7.69 -7.85
C HIS A 132 0.17 -7.49 -6.53
N ALA A 133 -0.07 -8.39 -5.56
CA ALA A 133 0.98 -8.76 -4.63
C ALA A 133 2.05 -9.48 -5.46
N LEU A 134 2.93 -8.70 -6.08
CA LEU A 134 4.18 -9.27 -6.54
C LEU A 134 4.89 -9.79 -5.29
N GLY A 135 5.40 -11.01 -5.42
CA GLY A 135 6.50 -11.48 -4.61
C GLY A 135 6.16 -12.17 -3.30
N LYS A 136 6.59 -13.43 -3.27
CA LYS A 136 7.15 -14.14 -2.09
C LYS A 136 6.15 -14.89 -1.20
N ARG A 137 6.33 -16.22 -1.17
CA ARG A 137 5.50 -17.14 -0.39
C ARG A 137 5.75 -16.92 1.11
N PRO A 138 4.72 -16.94 1.97
CA PRO A 138 4.88 -16.81 3.43
C PRO A 138 5.72 -17.92 4.08
N GLN A 139 6.00 -18.99 3.33
CA GLN A 139 6.70 -20.18 3.80
C GLN A 139 8.22 -19.98 3.88
N ASP A 140 8.75 -18.97 3.18
CA ASP A 140 10.17 -18.68 3.12
C ASP A 140 10.53 -17.67 4.20
N SER A 141 11.42 -18.05 5.12
CA SER A 141 11.84 -17.21 6.25
C SER A 141 12.52 -15.89 5.83
N SER A 142 13.08 -15.82 4.62
CA SER A 142 13.66 -14.59 4.06
C SER A 142 12.64 -13.51 3.71
N ASN A 143 11.36 -13.87 3.72
CA ASN A 143 10.26 -13.00 3.29
C ASN A 143 9.40 -12.55 4.47
N MET A 144 9.84 -12.88 5.69
CA MET A 144 9.26 -12.35 6.92
C MET A 144 9.59 -10.86 7.02
N ILE A 145 8.58 -10.07 7.36
CA ILE A 145 8.72 -8.64 7.58
C ILE A 145 9.14 -8.44 9.04
N GLU A 146 10.06 -7.51 9.30
CA GLU A 146 10.47 -7.19 10.66
C GLU A 146 9.36 -6.46 11.43
N GLU A 147 9.26 -6.71 12.73
CA GLU A 147 8.31 -6.02 13.59
C GLU A 147 8.59 -4.51 13.58
N GLY A 148 7.54 -3.73 13.33
CA GLY A 148 7.64 -2.27 13.29
C GLY A 148 8.17 -1.69 11.99
N GLU A 149 8.02 -2.43 10.90
CA GLU A 149 8.20 -1.92 9.55
C GLU A 149 6.98 -1.08 9.12
N LEU A 150 7.24 -0.02 8.33
CA LEU A 150 6.19 0.79 7.74
C LEU A 150 5.67 0.14 6.46
N LEU A 151 4.36 0.15 6.29
CA LEU A 151 3.71 -0.31 5.07
C LEU A 151 2.92 0.84 4.43
N LEU A 152 3.24 1.14 3.18
CA LEU A 152 2.62 2.21 2.40
C LEU A 152 1.69 1.59 1.36
N THR A 153 0.50 2.18 1.17
CA THR A 153 -0.43 1.81 0.08
C THR A 153 -0.33 2.79 -1.07
N LEU A 154 0.09 2.30 -2.23
CA LEU A 154 0.29 3.04 -3.46
C LEU A 154 -0.72 2.65 -4.51
N ASN A 155 -1.36 3.65 -5.09
CA ASN A 155 -2.27 3.51 -6.20
C ASN A 155 -1.61 4.06 -7.46
N ILE A 156 -1.51 3.21 -8.49
CA ILE A 156 -0.96 3.60 -9.79
C ILE A 156 -2.09 3.71 -10.79
N MET A 157 -2.20 4.88 -11.38
CA MET A 157 -3.22 5.20 -12.37
C MET A 157 -2.65 5.12 -13.79
N TYR A 158 -3.53 4.83 -14.75
CA TYR A 158 -3.15 4.83 -16.16
C TYR A 158 -2.70 6.23 -16.60
N PRO A 159 -1.91 6.33 -17.67
CA PRO A 159 -1.61 7.60 -18.30
C PRO A 159 -2.91 8.34 -18.60
N VAL A 160 -2.98 9.60 -18.16
CA VAL A 160 -4.18 10.49 -18.25
C VAL A 160 -4.57 10.81 -19.70
N ILE A 161 -3.84 10.25 -20.67
CA ILE A 161 -3.97 10.46 -22.11
C ILE A 161 -5.26 9.82 -22.67
N PHE A 162 -5.77 8.74 -22.07
CA PHE A 162 -6.94 8.03 -22.61
C PHE A 162 -8.24 8.43 -21.89
N GLN A 163 -9.12 9.15 -22.59
CA GLN A 163 -10.46 9.53 -22.12
C GLN A 163 -11.31 8.34 -21.61
N LYS A 164 -11.13 7.14 -22.17
CA LYS A 164 -11.79 5.90 -21.76
C LYS A 164 -11.32 5.34 -20.41
N HIS A 165 -10.16 5.77 -19.92
CA HIS A 165 -9.57 5.37 -18.65
C HIS A 165 -9.63 6.51 -17.61
N LYS A 166 -10.42 7.55 -17.92
CA LYS A 166 -10.65 8.70 -17.06
C LYS A 166 -11.50 8.37 -15.82
N ASP A 167 -12.24 7.25 -15.87
CA ASP A 167 -13.08 6.80 -14.77
C ASP A 167 -12.26 6.06 -13.69
N TYR A 168 -11.66 6.88 -12.81
CA TYR A 168 -11.39 6.72 -11.36
C TYR A 168 -10.72 5.47 -10.78
N LYS A 169 -10.47 4.39 -11.53
CA LYS A 169 -9.88 3.18 -10.92
C LYS A 169 -8.34 3.15 -11.09
N PRO A 170 -7.55 3.05 -10.00
CA PRO A 170 -6.16 2.68 -10.13
C PRO A 170 -6.09 1.32 -10.82
N TYR A 171 -5.18 1.16 -11.78
CA TYR A 171 -5.03 -0.12 -12.47
C TYR A 171 -4.18 -1.11 -11.67
N ALA A 172 -3.40 -0.61 -10.73
CA ALA A 172 -2.66 -1.40 -9.76
C ALA A 172 -2.70 -0.68 -8.41
N THR A 173 -3.03 -1.44 -7.36
CA THR A 173 -2.77 -1.04 -5.97
C THR A 173 -1.65 -1.93 -5.46
N MET A 174 -0.59 -1.31 -4.97
CA MET A 174 0.61 -1.98 -4.46
C MET A 174 0.85 -1.51 -3.04
N LEU A 175 1.26 -2.44 -2.19
CA LEU A 175 1.78 -2.13 -0.86
C LEU A 175 3.31 -2.12 -0.99
N VAL A 176 4.02 -1.32 -0.23
CA VAL A 176 5.49 -1.35 -0.23
C VAL A 176 5.96 -1.08 1.18
N LEU A 177 7.11 -1.65 1.53
CA LEU A 177 7.73 -1.39 2.82
C LEU A 177 8.50 -0.07 2.77
N GLY A 178 8.60 0.58 3.93
CA GLY A 178 9.42 1.78 4.10
C GLY A 178 10.89 1.56 3.70
N SER A 179 11.45 0.40 4.03
CA SER A 179 12.83 0.02 3.70
C SER A 179 13.06 -0.37 2.24
N GLN A 180 12.01 -0.63 1.45
CA GLN A 180 12.17 -1.03 0.05
C GLN A 180 12.72 0.10 -0.80
N LYS A 181 13.54 -0.25 -1.79
CA LYS A 181 14.07 0.72 -2.75
C LYS A 181 13.02 1.13 -3.75
N LEU A 182 13.09 2.38 -4.21
CA LEU A 182 12.22 2.88 -5.28
C LEU A 182 12.37 2.07 -6.58
N THR A 183 13.55 1.51 -6.82
CA THR A 183 13.83 0.64 -7.98
C THR A 183 13.01 -0.64 -7.97
N GLU A 184 12.66 -1.17 -6.78
CA GLU A 184 11.82 -2.36 -6.65
C GLU A 184 10.39 -2.05 -7.11
N LEU A 185 9.85 -0.90 -6.71
CA LEU A 185 8.56 -0.42 -7.21
C LEU A 185 8.60 -0.24 -8.73
N ARG A 186 9.66 0.38 -9.28
CA ARG A 186 9.82 0.52 -10.74
C ARG A 186 9.73 -0.83 -11.45
N ASP A 187 10.44 -1.83 -10.93
CA ASP A 187 10.48 -3.16 -11.54
C ASP A 187 9.11 -3.86 -11.46
N ALA A 188 8.39 -3.63 -10.36
CA ALA A 188 7.04 -4.15 -10.10
C ALA A 188 5.95 -3.53 -10.99
N ILE A 189 6.13 -2.29 -11.45
CA ILE A 189 5.18 -1.63 -12.35
C ILE A 189 5.12 -2.37 -13.69
N LYS A 190 3.92 -2.83 -14.04
CA LYS A 190 3.60 -3.44 -15.33
C LYS A 190 2.82 -2.43 -16.17
N CYS A 191 3.49 -1.75 -17.09
CA CYS A 191 2.85 -0.89 -18.06
C CYS A 191 2.61 -1.64 -19.39
N VAL A 192 1.53 -1.31 -20.10
CA VAL A 192 1.29 -1.86 -21.44
C VAL A 192 2.39 -1.46 -22.42
N SER A 193 2.93 -0.24 -22.29
CA SER A 193 4.05 0.25 -23.11
C SER A 193 5.32 -0.58 -22.92
N ASP A 194 5.53 -1.15 -21.73
CA ASP A 194 6.69 -2.03 -21.45
C ASP A 194 6.60 -3.36 -22.20
N LEU A 195 5.37 -3.85 -22.42
CA LEU A 195 5.09 -5.12 -23.11
C LEU A 195 5.07 -4.98 -24.64
N GLN A 196 5.16 -3.75 -25.15
CA GLN A 196 5.23 -3.53 -26.59
C GLN A 196 6.51 -4.10 -27.18
N ILE A 197 6.41 -4.53 -28.42
CA ILE A 197 7.53 -5.00 -29.20
C ILE A 197 8.27 -3.75 -29.70
N GLY A 198 9.48 -3.53 -29.18
CA GLY A 198 10.32 -2.42 -29.62
C GLY A 198 11.24 -2.84 -30.76
N GLY A 199 11.43 -1.98 -31.75
CA GLY A 199 12.36 -2.20 -32.85
C GLY A 199 11.76 -1.94 -34.24
N GLU A 200 12.59 -2.14 -35.26
CA GLU A 200 12.24 -1.90 -36.66
C GLU A 200 12.08 -3.24 -37.40
N PHE A 201 10.85 -3.57 -37.80
CA PHE A 201 10.52 -4.87 -38.39
C PHE A 201 10.13 -4.78 -39.87
N SER A 202 10.20 -3.61 -40.51
CA SER A 202 9.75 -3.44 -41.91
C SER A 202 10.43 -4.39 -42.90
N ARG A 203 11.68 -4.77 -42.66
CA ARG A 203 12.43 -5.69 -43.54
C ARG A 203 12.12 -7.15 -43.29
N ASN A 204 11.74 -7.52 -42.06
CA ASN A 204 11.53 -8.91 -41.63
C ASN A 204 10.32 -8.98 -40.68
N PRO A 205 9.07 -8.83 -41.20
CA PRO A 205 7.88 -8.76 -40.35
C PRO A 205 7.56 -10.06 -39.60
N ASP A 206 8.04 -11.20 -40.11
CA ASP A 206 7.81 -12.52 -39.50
C ASP A 206 8.84 -12.87 -38.40
N LEU A 207 9.82 -12.01 -38.14
CA LEU A 207 10.84 -12.27 -37.13
C LEU A 207 10.22 -12.16 -35.73
N ALA A 208 10.35 -13.22 -34.93
CA ALA A 208 9.99 -13.18 -33.53
C ALA A 208 10.84 -12.12 -32.80
N PRO A 209 10.22 -11.16 -32.09
CA PRO A 209 10.96 -10.16 -31.35
C PRO A 209 11.80 -10.79 -30.24
N GLU A 210 13.06 -10.40 -30.15
CA GLU A 210 13.97 -10.89 -29.11
C GLU A 210 13.81 -10.13 -27.79
N ASN A 211 13.40 -8.85 -27.85
CA ASN A 211 13.33 -7.95 -26.69
C ASN A 211 12.00 -7.20 -26.66
N ILE A 212 11.50 -6.91 -25.46
CA ILE A 212 10.37 -6.01 -25.25
C ILE A 212 10.86 -4.58 -25.00
N CYS A 213 9.96 -3.59 -25.14
CA CYS A 213 10.28 -2.19 -24.90
C CYS A 213 10.90 -1.95 -23.52
N LYS A 214 10.49 -2.67 -22.47
CA LYS A 214 11.09 -2.57 -21.13
C LYS A 214 12.60 -2.84 -21.11
N ASP A 215 13.08 -3.75 -21.96
CA ASP A 215 14.49 -4.14 -22.05
C ASP A 215 15.31 -3.12 -22.83
N LEU A 216 14.70 -2.47 -23.82
CA LEU A 216 15.35 -1.47 -24.68
C LEU A 216 15.34 -0.08 -24.05
N PHE A 217 14.22 0.31 -23.44
CA PHE A 217 13.97 1.65 -22.91
C PHE A 217 13.96 1.65 -21.39
N LYS A 218 15.15 1.49 -20.80
CA LYS A 218 15.32 1.33 -19.35
C LYS A 218 15.27 2.63 -18.54
N SER A 219 15.20 3.78 -19.19
CA SER A 219 15.20 5.07 -18.49
C SER A 219 13.81 5.32 -17.88
N ALA A 220 13.77 5.66 -16.60
CA ALA A 220 12.55 6.00 -15.87
C ALA A 220 12.87 6.94 -14.70
N PHE A 221 11.87 7.66 -14.21
CA PHE A 221 11.98 8.41 -12.96
C PHE A 221 10.70 8.38 -12.14
N PHE A 222 10.83 8.55 -10.83
CA PHE A 222 9.75 9.03 -9.97
C PHE A 222 9.96 10.50 -9.64
N TYR A 223 8.88 11.25 -9.49
CA TYR A 223 8.90 12.64 -9.05
C TYR A 223 8.08 12.79 -7.78
N PHE A 224 8.76 13.06 -6.67
CA PHE A 224 8.16 13.33 -5.36
C PHE A 224 8.68 14.66 -4.81
N GLU A 225 7.76 15.55 -4.39
CA GLU A 225 8.06 16.82 -3.69
C GLU A 225 9.25 17.62 -4.26
N GLY A 226 9.32 17.78 -5.58
CA GLY A 226 10.36 18.59 -6.24
C GLY A 226 11.66 17.85 -6.59
N ILE A 227 11.74 16.55 -6.31
CA ILE A 227 12.91 15.71 -6.59
C ILE A 227 12.57 14.66 -7.64
N PHE A 228 13.38 14.59 -8.69
CA PHE A 228 13.37 13.56 -9.72
C PHE A 228 14.35 12.44 -9.34
N TYR A 229 13.82 11.27 -9.05
CA TYR A 229 14.58 10.05 -8.77
C TYR A 229 14.73 9.27 -10.08
N ASN A 230 15.81 9.52 -10.82
CA ASN A 230 16.08 8.88 -12.10
C ASN A 230 16.73 7.50 -11.89
N ASP A 231 16.25 6.48 -12.59
CA ASP A 231 16.88 5.16 -12.55
C ASP A 231 18.17 5.18 -13.37
N MET A 232 19.31 5.09 -12.67
CA MET A 232 20.64 5.14 -13.26
C MET A 232 21.41 3.83 -13.06
N ARG A 233 20.69 2.71 -12.80
CA ARG A 233 21.30 1.39 -12.56
C ARG A 233 22.07 0.84 -13.76
N TYR A 234 21.68 1.23 -14.98
CA TYR A 234 22.29 0.74 -16.21
C TYR A 234 23.01 1.88 -16.96
N PRO A 235 24.15 1.61 -17.63
CA PRO A 235 24.85 2.61 -18.43
C PRO A 235 24.00 3.19 -19.58
N GLU A 236 23.01 2.45 -20.05
CA GLU A 236 22.08 2.90 -21.11
C GLU A 236 21.04 3.91 -20.60
N CYS A 237 20.84 4.00 -19.27
CA CYS A 237 19.87 4.91 -18.69
C CYS A 237 20.30 6.37 -18.90
N LYS A 238 19.32 7.19 -19.27
CA LYS A 238 19.47 8.63 -19.41
C LYS A 238 18.67 9.33 -18.31
N ASP A 239 19.21 10.44 -17.83
CA ASP A 239 18.45 11.36 -17.00
C ASP A 239 17.34 12.01 -17.85
N LEU A 240 16.11 11.54 -17.68
CA LEU A 240 14.93 12.04 -18.37
C LEU A 240 14.47 13.39 -17.81
N SER A 241 14.80 13.69 -16.55
CA SER A 241 14.39 14.90 -15.86
C SER A 241 15.14 16.15 -16.33
N ARG A 242 16.35 15.99 -16.89
CA ARG A 242 17.24 17.08 -17.28
C ARG A 242 16.55 18.16 -18.12
N ASN A 243 15.81 17.75 -19.15
CA ASN A 243 15.11 18.71 -20.02
C ASN A 243 14.05 19.52 -19.26
N THR A 244 13.34 18.88 -18.32
CA THR A 244 12.33 19.53 -17.48
C THR A 244 12.98 20.50 -16.49
N ILE A 245 14.10 20.12 -15.89
CA ILE A 245 14.86 20.97 -14.96
C ILE A 245 15.41 22.20 -15.72
N ASP A 246 16.12 21.98 -16.83
CA ASP A 246 16.68 23.05 -17.67
C ASP A 246 15.57 24.00 -18.17
N TRP A 247 14.44 23.43 -18.60
CA TRP A 247 13.27 24.21 -19.01
C TRP A 247 12.74 25.07 -17.87
N ALA A 248 12.60 24.50 -16.66
CA ALA A 248 12.09 25.22 -15.49
C ALA A 248 13.01 26.37 -15.10
N GLU A 249 14.34 26.15 -15.10
CA GLU A 249 15.36 27.13 -14.72
C GLU A 249 15.61 28.22 -15.78
N SER A 250 15.31 27.94 -17.06
CA SER A 250 15.60 28.87 -18.17
C SER A 250 14.94 30.26 -18.05
N ARG A 251 13.88 30.39 -17.25
CA ARG A 251 13.18 31.65 -16.99
C ARG A 251 12.66 31.64 -15.57
N ASP A 252 12.60 32.82 -14.95
CA ASP A 252 11.93 32.99 -13.65
C ASP A 252 10.41 32.81 -13.83
N ARG A 253 9.95 31.58 -13.60
CA ARG A 253 8.54 31.16 -13.71
C ARG A 253 7.87 31.00 -12.34
N GLY A 254 8.60 31.26 -11.25
CA GLY A 254 8.10 31.03 -9.88
C GLY A 254 8.05 29.56 -9.45
N TYR A 255 8.66 28.64 -10.21
CA TYR A 255 8.88 27.27 -9.75
C TYR A 255 10.04 27.21 -8.76
N GLY A 256 9.93 26.35 -7.74
CA GLY A 256 11.06 26.01 -6.87
C GLY A 256 12.18 25.32 -7.67
N LYS A 257 13.39 25.28 -7.11
CA LYS A 257 14.50 24.54 -7.73
C LYS A 257 14.23 23.04 -7.66
N PHE A 258 14.05 22.43 -8.81
CA PHE A 258 13.98 20.98 -8.93
C PHE A 258 15.34 20.35 -8.67
N GLN A 259 15.32 19.13 -8.12
CA GLN A 259 16.52 18.35 -7.85
C GLN A 259 16.48 17.04 -8.64
N SER A 260 17.65 16.50 -8.98
CA SER A 260 17.79 15.18 -9.59
C SER A 260 18.66 14.31 -8.68
N ALA A 261 18.21 13.10 -8.42
CA ALA A 261 18.87 12.09 -7.61
C ALA A 261 18.80 10.72 -8.30
N LYS A 262 19.70 9.81 -7.91
CA LYS A 262 19.69 8.42 -8.38
C LYS A 262 18.65 7.61 -7.63
N MET A 263 17.77 6.93 -8.35
CA MET A 263 16.68 6.15 -7.78
C MET A 263 17.19 4.99 -6.90
N GLU A 264 18.31 4.38 -7.27
CA GLU A 264 18.90 3.22 -6.59
C GLU A 264 19.47 3.52 -5.19
N ASP A 265 19.64 4.80 -4.86
CA ASP A 265 20.20 5.27 -3.58
C ASP A 265 19.13 5.57 -2.53
N TYR A 266 17.84 5.49 -2.88
CA TYR A 266 16.71 5.90 -2.02
C TYR A 266 15.72 4.78 -1.74
N THR A 267 15.19 4.80 -0.52
CA THR A 267 14.08 3.97 -0.03
C THR A 267 12.82 4.80 0.17
N PHE A 268 11.67 4.16 0.44
CA PHE A 268 10.45 4.89 0.79
C PHE A 268 10.58 5.70 2.09
N ASN A 269 11.40 5.24 3.04
CA ASN A 269 11.69 5.95 4.28
C ASN A 269 12.38 7.31 4.06
N ASP A 270 13.12 7.47 2.97
CA ASP A 270 13.82 8.71 2.64
C ASP A 270 12.92 9.75 1.98
N LEU A 271 11.69 9.36 1.60
CA LEU A 271 10.79 10.23 0.87
C LEU A 271 10.11 11.26 1.77
N ARG A 272 9.91 12.44 1.20
CA ARG A 272 8.98 13.46 1.69
C ARG A 272 7.74 13.41 0.82
N ILE A 273 6.57 13.21 1.43
CA ILE A 273 5.32 13.00 0.69
C ILE A 273 4.14 13.68 1.39
N LYS A 274 3.03 13.76 0.67
CA LYS A 274 1.71 14.16 1.13
C LYS A 274 0.77 13.01 0.84
N ILE A 275 0.03 12.58 1.86
CA ILE A 275 -0.97 11.52 1.70
C ILE A 275 -2.08 12.01 0.77
N GLY A 276 -2.52 11.16 -0.14
CA GLY A 276 -3.54 11.45 -1.14
C GLY A 276 -3.07 12.37 -2.28
N PHE A 277 -1.82 12.86 -2.27
CA PHE A 277 -1.32 13.75 -3.32
C PHE A 277 -0.85 12.98 -4.56
N PRO A 278 -1.15 13.48 -5.78
CA PRO A 278 -0.73 12.83 -7.02
C PRO A 278 0.75 13.14 -7.33
N TYR A 279 1.56 12.10 -7.36
CA TYR A 279 2.95 12.10 -7.82
C TYR A 279 3.07 11.51 -9.21
N LEU A 280 4.26 11.62 -9.82
CA LEU A 280 4.49 11.19 -11.20
C LEU A 280 5.54 10.08 -11.26
N TYR A 281 5.21 9.02 -11.98
CA TYR A 281 6.15 8.04 -12.51
C TYR A 281 6.19 8.19 -14.02
N CYS A 282 7.37 8.33 -14.61
CA CYS A 282 7.53 8.38 -16.07
C CYS A 282 8.58 7.38 -16.51
N HIS A 283 8.27 6.60 -17.55
CA HIS A 283 9.19 5.66 -18.18
C HIS A 283 9.12 5.76 -19.70
N GLN A 284 10.15 5.26 -20.38
CA GLN A 284 10.32 5.33 -21.85
C GLN A 284 10.39 6.75 -22.45
N GLY A 285 10.31 7.80 -21.61
CA GLY A 285 10.46 9.20 -21.98
C GLY A 285 9.16 9.99 -22.07
N ASP A 286 8.02 9.32 -22.30
CA ASP A 286 6.71 9.95 -22.48
C ASP A 286 5.55 9.16 -21.85
N CYS A 287 5.79 7.97 -21.29
CA CYS A 287 4.75 7.18 -20.64
C CYS A 287 4.62 7.58 -19.17
N GLU A 288 3.65 8.46 -18.90
CA GLU A 288 3.39 9.06 -17.60
C GLU A 288 2.31 8.30 -16.82
N HIS A 289 2.56 8.04 -15.54
CA HIS A 289 1.64 7.40 -14.61
C HIS A 289 1.52 8.23 -13.35
N ILE A 290 0.30 8.44 -12.88
CA ILE A 290 0.10 9.09 -11.59
C ILE A 290 0.20 8.04 -10.50
N VAL A 291 1.01 8.34 -9.48
CA VAL A 291 1.23 7.51 -8.30
C VAL A 291 0.69 8.28 -7.10
N THR A 292 -0.24 7.68 -6.36
CA THR A 292 -0.81 8.30 -5.16
C THR A 292 -0.59 7.39 -3.96
N ILE A 293 -0.03 7.93 -2.89
CA ILE A 293 0.12 7.21 -1.61
C ILE A 293 -1.11 7.52 -0.78
N THR A 294 -1.98 6.55 -0.55
CA THR A 294 -3.27 6.77 0.13
C THR A 294 -3.24 6.45 1.61
N ASP A 295 -2.31 5.62 2.04
CA ASP A 295 -2.22 5.15 3.42
C ASP A 295 -0.77 4.84 3.80
N ILE A 296 -0.41 5.10 5.05
CA ILE A 296 0.80 4.60 5.69
C ILE A 296 0.37 4.01 7.02
N ARG A 297 0.68 2.74 7.22
CA ARG A 297 0.40 2.04 8.46
C ARG A 297 1.64 1.38 9.02
N TRP A 298 1.59 1.16 10.32
CA TRP A 298 2.56 0.37 11.07
C TRP A 298 2.10 -1.09 11.03
N GLU A 299 2.93 -2.00 10.55
CA GLU A 299 2.59 -3.42 10.62
C GLU A 299 3.01 -3.99 11.98
N VAL A 300 2.03 -4.60 12.65
CA VAL A 300 2.21 -5.39 13.87
C VAL A 300 2.16 -6.84 13.41
N CYS A 301 3.29 -7.56 13.44
CA CYS A 301 3.37 -8.89 12.84
C CYS A 301 2.58 -9.91 13.64
N GLU A 302 1.36 -10.28 13.21
CA GLU A 302 0.73 -11.52 13.68
C GLU A 302 1.65 -12.69 13.33
N GLY A 303 1.73 -13.71 14.19
CA GLY A 303 2.43 -14.98 13.90
C GLY A 303 1.94 -15.72 12.63
N LYS A 304 1.06 -15.11 11.84
CA LYS A 304 0.58 -15.50 10.50
C LYS A 304 0.30 -14.28 9.58
N ALA A 305 0.91 -13.13 9.80
CA ALA A 305 0.70 -11.96 8.93
C ALA A 305 1.11 -12.30 7.49
N GLN A 306 0.09 -12.41 6.63
CA GLN A 306 0.23 -12.65 5.21
C GLN A 306 1.04 -11.53 4.57
N CYS A 307 2.03 -11.91 3.76
CA CYS A 307 2.86 -11.04 2.95
C CYS A 307 2.03 -9.93 2.28
N LEU A 308 2.21 -8.70 2.73
CA LEU A 308 1.66 -7.52 2.09
C LEU A 308 2.81 -6.85 1.34
N LEU A 309 2.91 -7.21 0.05
CA LEU A 309 3.97 -6.87 -0.89
C LEU A 309 5.40 -6.78 -0.33
N THR A 310 6.21 -7.73 -0.81
CA THR A 310 7.57 -7.43 -1.26
C THR A 310 7.63 -7.45 -2.77
#